data_AF-A0A1G3KYZ0-F1
#
_entry.id   AF-A0A1G3KYZ0-F1
#
_cell.length_a   1.000
_cell.length_b   1.000
_cell.length_c   1.000
_cell.angle_alpha   90.00
_cell.angle_beta   90.00
_cell.angle_gamma   90.00
#
_symmetry.space_group_name_H-M   'P 1'
#
loop_
_entity.id
_entity.type
_entity.pdbx_description
1 polymer ?
#
loop_
_entity_poly.entity_id
_entity_poly.type
_entity_poly.pdbx_seq_one_letter_code
_entity_poly.pdbx_strand_id
1 'polypeptide(L)'
;MGIQNEVKDFFDMISQHPDQIDKLNLFVRLKNGTIFNYKMDRRKEDKILLAEQIRKQKFEEKQRKIEERKQKILEKNNPQKDQN
;
A
#
# COMPACT_ATOMS: atom_id res chain seq x y z
N MET A 1 6.35 -20.08 -20.99
CA MET A 1 6.34 -19.67 -19.57
C MET A 1 5.23 -18.66 -19.40
N GLY A 2 4.49 -18.70 -18.28
CA GLY A 2 3.43 -17.72 -18.02
C GLY A 2 4.01 -16.43 -17.46
N ILE A 3 3.39 -15.28 -17.79
CA ILE A 3 3.78 -13.94 -17.30
C ILE A 3 3.92 -13.91 -15.76
N GLN A 4 3.11 -14.69 -15.05
CA GLN A 4 3.16 -14.79 -13.59
C GLN A 4 4.50 -15.33 -13.06
N ASN A 5 5.15 -16.25 -13.78
CA ASN A 5 6.43 -16.80 -13.37
C ASN A 5 7.56 -15.80 -13.62
N GLU A 6 7.54 -15.08 -14.74
CA GLU A 6 8.53 -14.05 -15.07
C GLU A 6 8.47 -12.87 -14.10
N VAL A 7 7.26 -12.46 -13.71
CA VAL A 7 7.05 -11.43 -12.69
C VAL A 7 7.55 -11.89 -11.33
N LYS A 8 7.30 -13.15 -10.96
CA LYS A 8 7.79 -13.72 -9.70
C LYS A 8 9.32 -13.79 -9.66
N ASP A 9 9.97 -14.29 -10.71
CA ASP A 9 11.44 -14.36 -10.77
C ASP A 9 12.08 -12.97 -10.70
N PHE A 10 11.43 -11.97 -11.30
CA PHE A 10 11.83 -10.56 -11.18
C PHE A 10 11.74 -10.04 -9.73
N PHE A 11 10.65 -10.33 -9.02
CA PHE A 11 10.50 -9.96 -7.61
C PHE A 11 11.48 -10.70 -6.71
N ASP A 12 11.76 -11.97 -6.99
CA ASP A 12 12.74 -12.78 -6.25
C ASP A 12 14.15 -12.17 -6.42
N MET A 13 14.52 -11.77 -7.64
CA MET A 13 15.79 -11.07 -7.91
C MET A 13 15.91 -9.74 -7.16
N ILE A 14 14.85 -8.92 -7.17
CA ILE A 14 14.79 -7.66 -6.41
C ILE A 14 14.98 -7.92 -4.91
N SER A 15 14.33 -8.97 -4.39
CA SER A 15 14.37 -9.30 -2.96
C SER A 15 15.75 -9.78 -2.50
N GLN A 16 16.51 -10.43 -3.39
CA GLN A 16 17.87 -10.89 -3.12
C GLN A 16 18.91 -9.77 -3.16
N HIS A 17 18.64 -8.68 -3.90
CA HIS A 17 19.57 -7.56 -4.09
C HIS A 17 18.90 -6.19 -3.83
N PRO A 18 18.45 -5.94 -2.59
CA PRO A 18 17.69 -4.73 -2.26
C PRO A 18 18.51 -3.43 -2.43
N ASP A 19 19.83 -3.50 -2.28
CA ASP A 19 20.77 -2.40 -2.44
C ASP A 19 21.01 -2.00 -3.91
N GLN A 20 20.60 -2.85 -4.85
CA GLN A 20 20.81 -2.64 -6.29
C GLN A 20 19.55 -2.15 -7.02
N ILE A 21 18.41 -2.07 -6.32
CA ILE A 21 17.12 -1.66 -6.90
C ILE A 21 17.22 -0.28 -7.59
N ASP A 22 17.97 0.65 -6.99
CA ASP A 22 18.15 2.02 -7.52
C ASP A 22 18.91 2.06 -8.86
N LYS A 23 19.58 0.97 -9.22
CA LYS A 23 20.31 0.81 -10.48
C LYS A 23 19.47 0.12 -11.55
N LEU A 24 18.27 -0.36 -11.20
CA LEU A 24 17.37 -1.04 -12.13
C LEU A 24 16.69 -0.02 -13.05
N ASN A 25 16.80 -0.28 -14.34
CA ASN A 25 15.99 0.36 -15.37
C ASN A 25 14.97 -0.66 -15.87
N LEU A 26 13.70 -0.35 -15.67
CA LEU A 26 12.57 -1.17 -16.09
C LEU A 26 12.15 -0.76 -17.50
N PHE A 27 12.17 -1.71 -18.43
CA PHE A 27 11.72 -1.50 -19.80
C PHE A 27 10.45 -2.29 -20.05
N VAL A 28 9.35 -1.60 -20.34
CA VAL A 28 8.08 -2.22 -20.71
C VAL A 28 7.85 -1.99 -22.20
N ARG A 29 7.93 -3.06 -22.99
CA ARG A 29 7.60 -3.03 -24.43
C ARG A 29 6.14 -3.41 -24.64
N LEU A 30 5.36 -2.48 -25.17
CA LEU A 30 3.98 -2.73 -25.57
C LEU A 30 3.90 -3.51 -26.89
N LYS A 31 2.76 -4.16 -27.12
CA LYS A 31 2.49 -4.91 -28.37
C LYS A 31 2.57 -4.05 -29.63
N ASN A 32 2.33 -2.74 -29.52
CA ASN A 32 2.45 -1.78 -30.63
C ASN A 32 3.92 -1.34 -30.89
N GLY A 33 4.90 -1.93 -30.19
CA GLY A 33 6.31 -1.61 -30.34
C GLY A 33 6.81 -0.44 -29.49
N THR A 34 5.94 0.29 -28.80
CA THR A 34 6.34 1.39 -27.90
C THR A 34 7.09 0.82 -26.70
N ILE A 35 8.23 1.42 -26.36
CA ILE A 35 9.03 1.05 -25.18
C ILE A 35 8.92 2.16 -24.15
N PHE A 36 8.38 1.85 -22.98
CA PHE A 36 8.44 2.69 -21.80
C PHE A 36 9.68 2.33 -20.99
N ASN A 37 10.48 3.33 -20.65
CA ASN A 37 11.59 3.18 -19.73
C ASN A 37 11.22 3.85 -18.41
N TYR A 38 11.27 3.09 -17.33
CA TYR A 38 11.11 3.57 -15.97
C TYR A 38 12.43 3.37 -15.21
N LYS A 39 13.03 4.48 -14.78
CA LYS A 39 14.19 4.46 -13.92
C LYS A 39 13.73 4.64 -12.47
N MET A 40 14.06 3.68 -11.62
CA MET A 40 13.82 3.78 -10.18
C MET A 40 14.60 4.97 -9.61
N ASP A 41 13.90 5.91 -8.98
CA ASP A 41 14.48 7.04 -8.25
C ASP A 41 14.10 6.90 -6.78
N ARG A 42 15.03 6.36 -5.98
CA ARG A 42 14.83 6.05 -4.56
C ARG A 42 14.20 7.17 -3.78
N ARG A 43 14.60 8.43 -4.02
CA ARG A 43 14.07 9.58 -3.28
C ARG A 43 12.59 9.81 -3.60
N LYS A 44 12.18 9.58 -4.85
CA LYS A 44 10.78 9.67 -5.25
C LYS A 44 9.99 8.48 -4.72
N GLU A 45 10.53 7.27 -4.81
CA GLU A 45 9.89 6.06 -4.28
C GLU A 45 9.69 6.15 -2.76
N ASP A 46 10.71 6.55 -2.00
CA ASP A 46 10.61 6.71 -0.55
C ASP A 46 9.55 7.76 -0.17
N LYS A 47 9.45 8.83 -0.96
CA LYS A 47 8.42 9.86 -0.76
C LYS A 47 7.00 9.34 -1.04
N ILE A 48 6.84 8.53 -2.10
CA ILE A 48 5.57 7.89 -2.42
C ILE A 48 5.19 6.89 -1.33
N LEU A 49 6.14 6.07 -0.89
CA LEU A 49 5.96 5.10 0.18
C LEU A 49 5.53 5.79 1.49
N LEU A 50 6.19 6.88 1.86
CA LEU A 50 5.82 7.67 3.03
C LEU A 50 4.42 8.27 2.91
N ALA A 51 4.05 8.78 1.73
CA ALA A 51 2.71 9.34 1.50
C ALA A 51 1.61 8.27 1.65
N GLU A 52 1.83 7.06 1.12
CA GLU A 52 0.90 5.94 1.26
C GLU A 52 0.82 5.43 2.71
N GLN A 53 1.94 5.38 3.44
CA GLN A 53 1.92 5.04 4.88
C GLN A 53 1.08 6.04 5.68
N ILE A 54 1.28 7.35 5.47
CA ILE A 54 0.50 8.40 6.14
C ILE A 54 -0.98 8.28 5.78
N ARG A 55 -1.30 8.03 4.50
CA ARG A 55 -2.67 7.84 4.04
C ARG A 55 -3.34 6.66 4.74
N LYS A 56 -2.64 5.53 4.86
CA LYS A 56 -3.13 4.33 5.56
C LYS A 56 -3.40 4.61 7.03
N GLN A 57 -2.46 5.26 7.73
CA GLN A 57 -2.64 5.65 9.14
C GLN A 57 -3.85 6.57 9.34
N LYS A 58 -4.04 7.57 8.48
CA LYS A 58 -5.22 8.46 8.54
C LYS A 58 -6.53 7.71 8.32
N PHE A 59 -6.52 6.71 7.44
CA PHE A 59 -7.70 5.88 7.21
C PHE A 59 -8.02 5.01 8.43
N GLU A 60 -7.01 4.37 9.03
CA GLU A 60 -7.16 3.58 10.26
C GLU A 60 -7.67 4.45 11.42
N GLU A 61 -7.11 5.64 11.62
CA GLU A 61 -7.57 6.58 12.65
C GLU A 61 -9.02 7.02 12.44
N LYS A 62 -9.41 7.26 11.18
CA LYS A 62 -10.79 7.61 10.83
C LYS A 62 -11.75 6.45 11.14
N GLN A 63 -11.36 5.21 10.83
CA GLN A 63 -12.18 4.04 11.16
C GLN A 63 -12.35 3.87 12.67
N ARG A 64 -11.26 4.00 13.43
CA ARG A 64 -11.30 3.95 14.89
C ARG A 64 -12.25 4.99 15.49
N LYS A 65 -12.20 6.25 15.01
CA LYS A 65 -13.12 7.31 15.47
C LYS A 65 -14.58 7.01 15.15
N ILE A 66 -14.86 6.37 14.02
CA ILE A 66 -16.23 5.95 13.66
C ILE A 66 -16.70 4.83 14.60
N GLU A 67 -15.84 3.87 14.91
CA GLU A 67 -16.13 2.77 15.82
C GLU A 67 -16.38 3.25 17.25
N GLU A 68 -15.55 4.14 17.78
CA GLU A 68 -15.74 4.78 19.09
C GLU A 68 -17.06 5.57 19.16
N ARG A 69 -17.43 6.26 18.07
CA ARG A 69 -18.73 6.96 17.98
C ARG A 69 -19.90 5.97 17.96
N LYS A 70 -19.79 4.86 17.23
CA LYS A 70 -20.82 3.80 17.22
C LYS A 70 -21.00 3.19 18.60
N GLN A 71 -19.92 2.90 19.32
CA GLN A 71 -19.98 2.37 20.69
C GLN A 71 -20.67 3.35 21.65
N LYS A 72 -20.31 4.64 21.63
CA LYS A 72 -20.98 5.67 22.45
C LYS A 72 -22.48 5.82 22.15
N ILE A 73 -22.87 5.66 20.88
CA ILE A 73 -24.29 5.67 20.48
C ILE A 73 -25.00 4.41 20.99
N LEU A 74 -24.34 3.25 20.97
CA LEU A 74 -24.87 2.00 21.50
C LEU A 74 -25.06 2.08 23.03
N GLU A 75 -24.08 2.62 23.75
CA GLU A 75 -24.16 2.82 25.21
C GLU A 75 -25.28 3.79 25.60
N LYS A 76 -25.46 4.88 24.84
CA LYS A 76 -26.54 5.85 25.09
C LYS A 76 -27.94 5.32 24.77
N ASN A 77 -28.06 4.36 23.85
CA ASN A 77 -29.34 3.78 23.44
C ASN A 77 -29.68 2.47 24.18
N ASN A 78 -28.98 2.16 25.28
CA ASN A 78 -29.28 0.98 26.11
C ASN A 78 -29.98 1.42 27.42
N PRO A 79 -31.32 1.58 27.45
CA PRO A 79 -32.07 2.07 28.61
C PRO A 79 -32.32 1.00 29.68
N GLN A 80 -31.35 0.16 30.01
CA GLN A 80 -31.54 -0.98 30.93
C GLN A 80 -30.43 -1.14 31.98
N LYS A 81 -29.88 -0.03 32.48
CA LYS A 81 -29.00 -0.04 33.66
C LYS A 81 -29.45 0.81 34.84
N ASP A 82 -30.67 1.36 34.81
CA ASP A 82 -31.25 2.14 35.92
C ASP A 82 -32.56 1.54 36.42
N GLN A 83 -32.58 0.23 36.68
CA GLN A 83 -33.57 -0.42 37.56
C GLN A 83 -32.83 -1.35 38.52
N ASN A 84 -32.22 -0.76 39.55
CA ASN A 84 -31.87 -1.40 40.82
C ASN A 84 -32.08 -0.38 41.95
#